data_AF-A0A4V2MHV1-F1
#
_entry.id   AF-A0A4V2MHV1-F1
#
_cell.length_a   1.000
_cell.length_b   1.000
_cell.length_c   1.000
_cell.angle_alpha   90.00
_cell.angle_beta   90.00
_cell.angle_gamma   90.00
#
_symmetry.space_group_name_H-M   'P 1'
#
loop_
_entity.id
_entity.type
_entity.pdbx_description
1 polymer ?
#
loop_
_entity_poly.entity_id
_entity_poly.type
_entity_poly.pdbx_seq_one_letter_code
_entity_poly.pdbx_strand_id
1 'polypeptide(L)'
;MNEQLQTPDGLFYDAIKSPSLKLAKYIYSYNSGTMLQANVILHQLTKQEKYIMEAKRTADAAERYFFKEGKFVDNYWFSAVLFRGFIS
;
A
#
# COMPACT_ATOMS: atom_id res chain seq x y z
N MET A 1 -6.51 5.24 10.59
CA MET A 1 -5.28 4.47 10.85
C MET A 1 -4.12 4.86 9.92
N ASN A 2 -4.36 5.52 8.77
CA ASN A 2 -3.33 5.73 7.72
C ASN A 2 -3.11 7.19 7.30
N GLU A 3 -3.79 8.15 7.92
CA GLU A 3 -3.96 9.51 7.35
C GLU A 3 -2.64 10.27 7.12
N GLN A 4 -1.58 9.94 7.85
CA GLN A 4 -0.32 10.69 7.77
C GLN A 4 0.67 10.13 6.74
N LEU A 5 0.56 8.86 6.34
CA LEU A 5 1.49 8.21 5.42
C LEU A 5 0.85 7.88 4.07
N GLN A 6 -0.47 7.92 3.96
CA GLN A 6 -1.13 7.62 2.70
C GLN A 6 -1.02 8.81 1.73
N THR A 7 -0.66 8.52 0.48
CA THR A 7 -0.66 9.52 -0.59
C THR A 7 -2.09 9.80 -1.05
N PRO A 8 -2.35 10.95 -1.70
CA PRO A 8 -3.66 11.23 -2.30
C PRO A 8 -4.13 10.11 -3.24
N ASP A 9 -3.20 9.51 -3.99
CA ASP A 9 -3.48 8.46 -4.96
C ASP A 9 -3.72 7.08 -4.33
N GLY A 10 -3.51 6.91 -3.02
CA GLY A 10 -3.74 5.64 -2.32
C GLY A 10 -2.52 4.75 -2.14
N LEU A 11 -1.33 5.24 -2.48
CA LEU A 11 -0.04 4.61 -2.15
C LEU A 11 0.40 5.04 -0.74
N PHE A 12 1.59 4.61 -0.32
CA PHE A 12 2.11 4.89 1.02
C PHE A 12 3.53 5.42 0.97
N TYR A 13 3.74 6.56 1.63
CA TYR A 13 5.06 7.10 1.93
C TYR A 13 5.81 6.21 2.93
N ASP A 14 7.13 6.30 2.88
CA ASP A 14 8.04 5.46 3.65
C ASP A 14 7.92 5.65 5.18
N ALA A 15 8.09 6.88 5.67
CA ALA A 15 8.10 7.14 7.11
C ALA A 15 7.93 8.61 7.46
N ILE A 16 7.59 8.89 8.73
CA ILE A 16 7.78 10.20 9.38
C ILE A 16 9.01 10.10 10.28
N LYS A 17 10.04 10.91 10.01
CA LYS A 17 11.32 10.84 10.70
C LYS A 17 11.28 11.56 12.05
N SER A 18 11.47 10.82 13.13
CA SER A 18 11.71 11.38 14.47
C SER A 18 13.16 11.89 14.61
N PRO A 19 13.43 13.01 15.32
CA PRO A 19 12.47 13.90 15.98
C PRO A 19 11.91 15.00 15.05
N SER A 20 12.42 15.12 13.83
CA SER A 20 12.11 16.24 12.92
C SER A 20 10.66 16.32 12.44
N LEU A 21 9.89 15.24 12.63
CA LEU A 21 8.55 15.02 12.06
C LEU A 21 8.47 15.21 10.53
N LYS A 22 9.61 15.13 9.83
CA LYS A 22 9.66 15.27 8.38
C LYS A 22 9.18 13.98 7.71
N LEU A 23 8.29 14.12 6.74
CA LEU A 23 7.80 13.04 5.91
C LEU A 23 8.86 12.62 4.87
N ALA A 24 9.29 11.36 4.92
CA ALA A 24 10.09 10.71 3.89
C ALA A 24 9.15 10.21 2.79
N LYS A 25 9.16 10.89 1.64
CA LYS A 25 8.19 10.68 0.56
C LYS A 25 8.55 9.57 -0.44
N TYR A 26 9.51 8.71 -0.13
CA TYR A 26 9.77 7.55 -0.97
C TYR A 26 8.55 6.62 -0.98
N ILE A 27 8.26 6.01 -2.12
CA ILE A 27 7.11 5.14 -2.32
C ILE A 27 7.64 3.78 -2.77
N TYR A 28 7.52 2.78 -1.89
CA TYR A 28 7.96 1.41 -2.12
C TYR A 28 6.77 0.46 -2.19
N SER A 29 6.86 -0.56 -3.03
CA SER A 29 5.73 -1.44 -3.32
C SER A 29 5.27 -2.21 -2.09
N TYR A 30 6.20 -2.60 -1.21
CA TYR A 30 5.90 -3.34 0.00
C TYR A 30 5.03 -2.57 1.00
N ASN A 31 5.17 -1.23 1.07
CA ASN A 31 4.33 -0.40 1.95
C ASN A 31 2.88 -0.49 1.51
N SER A 32 2.62 -0.34 0.21
CA SER A 32 1.26 -0.46 -0.34
C SER A 32 0.71 -1.88 -0.21
N GLY A 33 1.55 -2.90 -0.46
CA GLY A 33 1.18 -4.31 -0.27
C GLY A 33 0.76 -4.65 1.16
N THR A 34 1.53 -4.18 2.14
CA THR A 34 1.25 -4.42 3.57
C THR A 34 -0.06 -3.78 3.98
N MET A 35 -0.31 -2.54 3.56
CA MET A 35 -1.52 -1.81 3.91
C MET A 35 -2.77 -2.34 3.19
N LEU A 36 -2.59 -2.82 1.96
CA LEU A 36 -3.64 -3.53 1.24
C LEU A 36 -4.05 -4.81 1.96
N GLN A 37 -3.08 -5.66 2.32
CA GLN A 37 -3.34 -6.89 3.08
C GLN A 37 -4.01 -6.60 4.42
N ALA A 38 -3.55 -5.57 5.15
CA ALA A 38 -4.15 -5.18 6.42
C ALA A 38 -5.63 -4.77 6.28
N ASN A 39 -5.98 -4.03 5.22
CA ASN A 39 -7.36 -3.66 4.94
C ASN A 39 -8.23 -4.89 4.59
N VAL A 40 -7.72 -5.85 3.83
CA VAL A 40 -8.45 -7.10 3.55
C VAL A 40 -8.73 -7.88 4.85
N ILE A 41 -7.72 -8.03 5.71
CA ILE A 41 -7.88 -8.69 7.02
C ILE A 41 -8.90 -7.93 7.90
N LEU A 42 -8.82 -6.61 7.96
CA LEU A 42 -9.77 -5.79 8.73
C LEU A 42 -11.20 -5.94 8.20
N HIS A 43 -11.40 -5.99 6.89
CA HIS A 43 -12.69 -6.29 6.30
C HIS A 43 -13.19 -7.69 6.68
N GLN A 44 -12.33 -8.71 6.58
CA GLN A 44 -12.69 -10.09 6.93
C GLN A 44 -13.13 -10.22 8.39
N LEU A 45 -12.46 -9.53 9.32
CA LEU A 45 -12.77 -9.56 10.75
C LEU A 45 -13.99 -8.72 11.12
N THR A 46 -14.12 -7.52 10.56
CA THR A 46 -15.12 -6.53 11.01
C THR A 46 -16.35 -6.44 10.12
N LYS A 47 -16.28 -6.95 8.89
CA LYS A 47 -17.28 -6.81 7.82
C LYS A 47 -17.63 -5.37 7.44
N GLN A 48 -16.80 -4.39 7.83
CA GLN A 48 -17.03 -2.99 7.46
C GLN A 48 -16.52 -2.72 6.04
N GLU A 49 -17.42 -2.28 5.15
CA GLU A 49 -17.12 -2.05 3.73
C GLU A 49 -15.99 -1.06 3.48
N LYS A 50 -15.79 -0.08 4.39
CA LYS A 50 -14.72 0.91 4.28
C LYS A 50 -13.34 0.29 4.06
N TYR A 51 -13.08 -0.88 4.66
CA TYR A 51 -11.78 -1.54 4.55
C TYR A 51 -11.61 -2.21 3.18
N ILE A 52 -12.64 -2.87 2.63
CA ILE A 52 -12.51 -3.46 1.30
C ILE A 52 -12.48 -2.39 0.20
N MET A 53 -13.17 -1.27 0.39
CA MET A 53 -13.05 -0.11 -0.50
C MET A 53 -11.62 0.46 -0.51
N GLU A 54 -11.00 0.61 0.67
CA GLU A 54 -9.63 1.10 0.77
C GLU A 54 -8.60 0.10 0.21
N ALA A 55 -8.82 -1.20 0.42
CA ALA A 55 -7.99 -2.25 -0.19
C ALA A 55 -8.03 -2.15 -1.72
N LYS A 56 -9.23 -2.06 -2.32
CA LYS A 56 -9.39 -1.90 -3.78
C LYS A 56 -8.72 -0.63 -4.29
N ARG A 57 -8.91 0.50 -3.62
CA ARG A 57 -8.27 1.78 -3.96
C ARG A 57 -6.75 1.67 -3.96
N THR A 58 -6.19 1.02 -2.94
CA THR A 58 -4.74 0.79 -2.82
C THR A 58 -4.24 -0.17 -3.92
N ALA A 59 -5.02 -1.20 -4.26
CA ALA A 59 -4.69 -2.16 -5.32
C ALA A 59 -4.56 -1.47 -6.66
N ASP A 60 -5.59 -0.71 -7.05
CA ASP A 60 -5.62 0.01 -8.32
C ASP A 60 -4.46 1.02 -8.43
N ALA A 61 -4.16 1.72 -7.34
CA ALA A 61 -3.04 2.65 -7.28
C ALA A 61 -1.69 1.92 -7.42
N ALA A 62 -1.51 0.83 -6.69
CA ALA A 62 -0.27 0.07 -6.68
C ALA A 62 -0.02 -0.63 -8.02
N GLU A 63 -1.05 -1.18 -8.65
CA GLU A 63 -0.95 -1.76 -9.99
C GLU A 63 -0.48 -0.69 -10.99
N ARG A 64 -1.18 0.45 -11.09
CA ARG A 64 -0.81 1.54 -12.01
C ARG A 64 0.61 2.07 -11.79
N TYR A 65 1.07 2.10 -10.54
CA TYR A 65 2.38 2.67 -10.21
C TYR A 65 3.52 1.67 -10.36
N PHE A 66 3.34 0.44 -9.86
CA PHE A 66 4.39 -0.56 -9.76
C PHE A 66 4.39 -1.60 -10.87
N PHE A 67 3.35 -1.68 -11.69
CA PHE A 67 3.27 -2.58 -12.83
C PHE A 67 3.26 -1.79 -14.14
N LYS A 68 4.36 -1.87 -14.90
CA LYS A 68 4.54 -1.17 -16.18
C LYS A 68 5.10 -2.12 -17.22
N GLU A 69 4.54 -2.08 -18.43
CA GLU A 69 5.00 -2.89 -19.56
C GLU A 69 5.13 -4.40 -19.24
N GLY A 70 4.19 -4.92 -18.43
CA GLY A 70 4.18 -6.33 -18.03
C GLY A 70 5.20 -6.71 -16.95
N LYS A 71 5.85 -5.73 -16.30
CA LYS A 71 6.88 -5.98 -15.28
C LYS A 71 6.64 -5.16 -14.01
N PHE A 72 7.02 -5.74 -12.88
CA PHE A 72 7.12 -5.01 -11.63
C PHE A 72 8.41 -4.19 -11.60
N VAL A 73 8.31 -2.91 -11.26
CA VAL A 73 9.43 -1.94 -11.39
C VAL A 73 10.24 -1.72 -10.11
N ASP A 74 9.88 -2.38 -9.00
CA ASP A 74 10.59 -2.28 -7.72
C ASP A 74 11.47 -3.52 -7.46
N ASN A 75 12.25 -3.52 -6.39
CA ASN A 75 13.02 -4.68 -5.93
C ASN A 75 12.13 -5.93 -5.84
N TYR A 76 12.66 -7.10 -6.20
CA TYR A 76 11.90 -8.36 -6.21
C TYR A 76 11.25 -8.69 -4.87
N TRP A 77 11.95 -8.46 -3.75
CA TRP A 77 11.37 -8.70 -2.43
C TRP A 77 10.24 -7.72 -2.12
N PHE A 78 10.39 -6.44 -2.48
CA PHE A 78 9.31 -5.46 -2.33
C PHE A 78 8.10 -5.80 -3.21
N SER A 79 8.34 -6.23 -4.44
CA SER A 79 7.29 -6.65 -5.38
C SER A 79 6.57 -7.90 -4.89
N ALA A 80 7.28 -8.86 -4.28
CA ALA A 80 6.69 -10.06 -3.70
C ALA A 80 5.75 -9.73 -2.51
N VAL A 81 6.12 -8.76 -1.66
CA VAL A 81 5.23 -8.28 -0.58
C VAL A 81 3.98 -7.61 -1.14
N LEU A 82 4.11 -6.80 -2.21
CA LEU A 82 2.97 -6.25 -2.92
C LEU A 82 2.05 -7.36 -3.46
N PHE A 83 2.62 -8.37 -4.12
CA PHE A 83 1.87 -9.47 -4.69
C PHE A 83 1.10 -10.27 -3.63
N ARG A 84 1.69 -10.50 -2.46
CA ARG A 84 0.98 -11.11 -1.32
C ARG A 84 -0.27 -10.32 -0.94
N GLY A 85 -0.21 -9.00 -0.98
CA GLY A 85 -1.38 -8.16 -0.82
C GLY A 85 -2.45 -8.47 -1.85
N PHE A 86 -2.11 -8.45 -3.15
CA PHE A 86 -3.10 -8.66 -4.23
C PHE A 86 -3.87 -9.99 -4.14
N ILE A 87 -3.22 -11.03 -3.63
CA ILE A 87 -3.83 -12.37 -3.50
C ILE A 87 -4.50 -12.63 -2.14
N SER A 88 -4.59 -11.61 -1.27
CA SER A 88 -5.18 -11.71 0.08
C SER A 88 -6.70 -11.80 0.07
#